data_AF-A0A820G478-F1
#
_entry.id   AF-A0A820G478-F1
#
_cell.length_a   1.000
_cell.length_b   1.000
_cell.length_c   1.000
_cell.angle_alpha   90.00
_cell.angle_beta   90.00
_cell.angle_gamma   90.00
#
_symmetry.space_group_name_H-M   'P 1'
#
loop_
_entity.id
_entity.type
_entity.pdbx_description
1 polymer ?
#
loop_
_entity_poly.entity_id
_entity_poly.type
_entity_poly.pdbx_seq_one_letter_code
_entity_poly.pdbx_strand_id
1 'polypeptide(L)'
;MSTLNLDRNDIQHACVQYILDSVIQALVQNPERRFIYVEIAFFWRWWNEHSDDTRNTVKKLVNDSQLFLNLLKLSRLEFISGGWCMNDEATTHYNSIIDQHSLGAEFLRDQFGECARPKIGWQIDPFGHSREVASLFAQL
;
A
#
# COMPACT_ATOMS: atom_id res chain seq x y z
N MET A 1 -20.36 -16.08 9.46
CA MET A 1 -19.51 -16.59 8.36
C MET A 1 -18.14 -16.82 8.95
N SER A 2 -17.64 -18.05 8.88
CA SER A 2 -16.39 -18.49 9.50
C SER A 2 -15.19 -17.78 8.89
N THR A 3 -14.44 -17.03 9.69
CA THR A 3 -13.08 -16.61 9.36
C THR A 3 -12.23 -17.87 9.24
N LEU A 4 -11.93 -18.28 8.01
CA LEU A 4 -10.90 -19.28 7.74
C LEU A 4 -9.59 -18.73 8.32
N ASN A 5 -9.14 -19.37 9.40
CA ASN A 5 -7.85 -19.08 10.03
C ASN A 5 -6.77 -19.62 9.08
N LEU A 6 -6.44 -18.82 8.06
CA LEU A 6 -5.47 -19.15 7.00
C LEU A 6 -4.01 -19.04 7.49
N ASP A 7 -3.80 -18.58 8.72
CA ASP A 7 -2.47 -18.28 9.25
C ASP A 7 -1.78 -19.55 9.77
N ARG A 8 -1.02 -20.21 8.88
CA ARG A 8 -0.14 -21.35 9.16
C ARG A 8 1.14 -20.89 9.86
N ASN A 9 0.98 -20.45 11.10
CA ASN A 9 2.09 -20.00 11.95
C ASN A 9 3.09 -21.12 12.30
N ASP A 10 2.76 -22.38 12.04
CA ASP A 10 3.66 -23.53 12.12
C ASP A 10 4.73 -23.55 11.01
N ILE A 11 4.44 -22.92 9.86
CA ILE A 11 5.36 -22.82 8.72
C ILE A 11 6.19 -21.53 8.84
N GLN A 12 5.53 -20.40 9.05
CA GLN A 12 6.16 -19.10 9.20
C GLN A 12 5.30 -18.21 10.10
N HIS A 13 5.92 -17.63 11.13
CA HIS A 13 5.27 -16.66 11.99
C HIS A 13 5.14 -15.31 11.28
N ALA A 14 4.01 -15.09 10.61
CA ALA A 14 3.73 -13.87 9.86
C ALA A 14 2.23 -13.52 9.95
N CYS A 15 1.93 -12.23 10.21
CA CYS A 15 0.55 -11.74 10.22
C CYS A 15 0.53 -10.25 9.81
N VAL A 16 0.03 -9.98 8.59
CA VAL A 16 -0.01 -8.62 8.04
C VAL A 16 -1.00 -7.72 8.78
N GLN A 17 -2.08 -8.31 9.32
CA GLN A 17 -3.05 -7.58 10.13
C GLN A 17 -2.38 -6.88 11.32
N TYR A 18 -1.56 -7.62 12.09
CA TYR A 18 -0.87 -7.05 13.25
C TYR A 18 0.13 -5.96 12.87
N ILE A 19 0.76 -6.06 11.70
CA ILE A 19 1.64 -5.01 11.18
C ILE A 19 0.84 -3.74 10.93
N LEU A 20 -0.25 -3.82 10.16
CA LEU A 20 -1.07 -2.65 9.84
C LEU A 20 -1.70 -2.04 11.10
N ASP A 21 -2.28 -2.85 11.99
CA ASP A 21 -2.89 -2.37 13.24
C ASP A 21 -1.88 -1.60 14.11
N SER A 22 -0.69 -2.17 14.30
CA SER A 22 0.35 -1.56 15.13
C SER A 22 0.97 -0.32 14.48
N VAL A 23 1.16 -0.32 13.15
CA VAL A 23 1.66 0.83 12.39
C VAL A 23 0.68 2.00 12.49
N ILE A 24 -0.62 1.77 12.26
CA ILE A 24 -1.61 2.85 12.34
C ILE A 24 -1.62 3.47 13.74
N GLN A 25 -1.60 2.65 14.79
CA GLN A 25 -1.49 3.16 16.17
C GLN A 25 -0.19 3.93 16.41
N ALA A 26 0.94 3.40 15.95
CA ALA A 26 2.24 4.05 16.11
C ALA A 26 2.31 5.40 15.38
N LEU A 27 1.70 5.50 14.19
CA LEU A 27 1.58 6.75 13.45
C LEU A 27 0.70 7.73 14.24
N VAL A 28 -0.48 7.34 14.70
CA VAL A 28 -1.35 8.25 15.49
C VAL A 28 -0.64 8.80 16.72
N GLN A 29 0.14 7.98 17.42
CA GLN A 29 0.82 8.38 18.65
C GLN A 29 1.95 9.40 18.50
N ASN A 30 2.62 9.46 17.33
CA ASN A 30 3.76 10.37 17.14
C ASN A 30 3.73 10.98 15.75
N PRO A 31 3.52 12.30 15.60
CA PRO A 31 3.39 12.99 14.30
C PRO A 31 4.65 12.95 13.42
N GLU A 32 5.83 12.71 13.99
CA GLU A 32 7.10 12.63 13.24
C GLU A 32 7.29 11.28 12.54
N ARG A 33 6.55 10.24 12.96
CA ARG A 33 6.68 8.91 12.38
C ARG A 33 6.07 8.87 10.99
N ARG A 34 6.71 8.09 10.12
CA ARG A 34 6.29 7.83 8.75
C ARG A 34 6.40 6.36 8.44
N PHE A 35 5.59 5.92 7.49
CA PHE A 35 5.60 4.55 7.02
C PHE A 35 5.25 4.48 5.54
N ILE A 36 5.95 3.63 4.80
CA ILE A 36 5.66 3.30 3.42
C ILE A 36 4.98 1.94 3.36
N TYR A 37 4.04 1.76 2.42
CA TYR A 37 3.37 0.49 2.20
C TYR A 37 3.23 0.20 0.71
N VAL A 38 3.36 -1.08 0.32
CA VAL A 38 3.54 -1.48 -1.09
C VAL A 38 2.38 -2.35 -1.59
N GLU A 39 2.08 -3.46 -0.93
CA GLU A 39 1.23 -4.53 -1.47
C GLU A 39 -0.26 -4.29 -1.24
N ILE A 40 -0.93 -3.71 -2.24
CA ILE A 40 -2.33 -3.29 -2.11
C ILE A 40 -3.29 -4.45 -1.87
N ALA A 41 -2.99 -5.68 -2.30
CA ALA A 41 -3.83 -6.85 -2.00
C ALA A 41 -4.07 -7.04 -0.50
N PHE A 42 -3.00 -6.95 0.30
CA PHE A 42 -3.09 -7.12 1.75
C PHE A 42 -3.78 -5.92 2.40
N PHE A 43 -3.47 -4.71 1.94
CA PHE A 43 -4.11 -3.51 2.45
C PHE A 43 -5.61 -3.51 2.14
N TRP A 44 -6.02 -3.90 0.94
CA TRP A 44 -7.41 -4.02 0.52
C TRP A 44 -8.19 -4.99 1.43
N ARG A 45 -7.60 -6.16 1.71
CA ARG A 45 -8.23 -7.14 2.60
C ARG A 45 -8.40 -6.56 4.01
N TRP A 46 -7.33 -6.02 4.57
CA TRP A 46 -7.36 -5.36 5.88
C TRP A 46 -8.39 -4.24 5.91
N TRP A 47 -8.41 -3.37 4.89
CA TRP A 47 -9.33 -2.24 4.76
C TRP A 47 -10.79 -2.67 4.85
N ASN A 48 -11.15 -3.76 4.18
CA ASN A 48 -12.53 -4.25 4.13
C ASN A 48 -13.02 -4.86 5.44
N GLU A 49 -12.10 -5.35 6.28
CA GLU A 49 -12.40 -5.94 7.58
C GLU A 49 -12.51 -4.89 8.70
N HIS A 50 -12.05 -3.65 8.47
CA HIS A 50 -11.99 -2.60 9.49
C HIS A 50 -13.19 -1.64 9.49
N SER A 51 -13.46 -1.05 10.67
CA SER A 51 -14.54 -0.08 10.87
C SER A 51 -14.28 1.25 10.17
N ASP A 52 -15.36 2.01 9.98
CA ASP A 52 -15.28 3.34 9.37
C ASP A 52 -14.43 4.33 10.18
N ASP A 53 -14.38 4.19 11.51
CA ASP A 53 -13.51 5.01 12.37
C ASP A 53 -12.03 4.79 12.07
N THR A 54 -11.61 3.52 11.93
CA THR A 54 -10.24 3.17 11.55
C THR A 54 -9.94 3.66 10.14
N ARG A 55 -10.85 3.42 9.18
CA ARG A 55 -10.70 3.91 7.80
C ARG A 55 -10.55 5.42 7.73
N ASN A 56 -11.34 6.17 8.52
CA ASN A 56 -11.24 7.62 8.60
C ASN A 56 -9.91 8.08 9.20
N THR A 57 -9.39 7.34 10.19
CA THR A 57 -8.06 7.60 10.75
C THR A 57 -6.97 7.42 9.70
N VAL A 58 -7.01 6.33 8.94
CA VAL A 58 -6.05 6.07 7.85
C VAL A 58 -6.17 7.13 6.76
N LYS A 59 -7.40 7.50 6.37
CA LYS A 59 -7.62 8.59 5.41
C LYS A 59 -6.96 9.88 5.87
N LYS A 60 -6.99 10.23 7.15
CA LYS A 60 -6.28 11.40 7.69
C LYS A 60 -4.76 11.25 7.61
N LEU A 61 -4.22 10.07 7.90
CA LEU A 61 -2.76 9.82 7.82
C LEU A 61 -2.22 9.90 6.39
N VAL A 62 -3.04 9.52 5.40
CA VAL A 62 -2.73 9.61 3.97
C VAL A 62 -2.98 11.04 3.43
N ASN A 63 -4.06 11.69 3.88
CA ASN A 63 -4.49 13.03 3.44
C ASN A 63 -3.96 14.19 4.29
N ASP A 64 -2.96 14.00 5.17
CA ASP A 64 -2.52 15.03 6.12
C ASP A 64 -1.93 16.31 5.44
N SER A 65 -1.92 16.35 4.11
CA SER A 65 -1.66 17.52 3.27
C SER A 65 -2.84 18.50 3.12
N GLN A 66 -4.03 18.23 3.68
CA GLN A 66 -5.24 19.03 3.41
C GLN A 66 -5.36 20.37 4.15
N LEU A 67 -4.50 20.70 5.12
CA LEU A 67 -4.51 22.05 5.69
C LEU A 67 -3.58 22.97 4.87
N PHE A 68 -4.14 24.01 4.26
CA PHE A 68 -3.40 25.08 3.56
C PHE A 68 -2.33 25.79 4.44
N LEU A 69 -2.39 25.61 5.77
CA LEU A 69 -1.37 26.08 6.72
C LEU A 69 -0.26 25.04 7.03
N ASN A 70 -0.39 23.81 6.53
CA ASN A 70 0.55 22.69 6.68
C ASN A 70 1.34 22.42 5.38
N LEU A 71 1.77 23.46 4.67
CA LEU A 71 2.55 23.36 3.41
C LEU A 71 3.87 22.55 3.54
N LEU A 72 4.24 22.09 4.74
CA LEU A 72 5.44 21.31 5.03
C LEU A 72 5.16 19.89 5.56
N LYS A 73 3.90 19.50 5.80
CA LYS A 73 3.60 18.14 6.29
C LYS A 73 3.38 17.20 5.11
N LEU A 74 4.37 16.33 4.93
CA LEU A 74 4.31 15.20 4.01
C LEU A 74 3.36 14.13 4.57
N SER A 75 2.79 13.31 3.68
CA SER A 75 1.97 12.17 4.07
C SER A 75 2.72 11.29 5.07
N ARG A 76 2.00 10.82 6.08
CA ARG A 76 2.56 10.01 7.16
C ARG A 76 2.48 8.53 6.85
N LEU A 77 1.50 8.15 6.03
CA LEU A 77 1.38 6.84 5.41
C LEU A 77 1.39 7.03 3.89
N GLU A 78 2.45 6.58 3.23
CA GLU A 78 2.62 6.72 1.79
C GLU A 78 2.56 5.36 1.09
N PHE A 79 1.73 5.26 0.05
CA PHE A 79 1.70 4.09 -0.81
C PHE A 79 2.74 4.25 -1.92
N ILE A 80 3.67 3.30 -2.00
CA ILE A 80 4.72 3.28 -3.02
C ILE A 80 4.55 2.03 -3.88
N SER A 81 4.93 2.11 -5.16
CA SER A 81 4.54 1.20 -6.23
C SER A 81 3.01 1.12 -6.45
N GLY A 82 2.24 0.78 -5.41
CA GLY A 82 0.77 0.78 -5.39
C GLY A 82 0.12 -0.26 -6.30
N GLY A 83 0.87 -1.29 -6.69
CA GLY A 83 0.32 -2.47 -7.35
C GLY A 83 -0.34 -3.42 -6.37
N TRP A 84 -1.16 -4.33 -6.89
CA TRP A 84 -1.74 -5.42 -6.11
C TRP A 84 -0.67 -6.22 -5.37
N CYS A 85 0.47 -6.45 -6.01
CA CYS A 85 1.68 -7.01 -5.41
C CYS A 85 2.95 -6.35 -5.97
N MET A 86 4.09 -6.70 -5.36
CA MET A 86 5.40 -6.56 -5.98
C MET A 86 5.58 -7.72 -6.97
N ASN A 87 5.35 -7.45 -8.26
CA ASN A 87 5.42 -8.48 -9.29
C ASN A 87 6.86 -8.96 -9.52
N ASP A 88 7.02 -10.24 -9.88
CA ASP A 88 8.28 -10.72 -10.48
C ASP A 88 8.57 -9.94 -11.77
N GLU A 89 9.84 -9.87 -12.15
CA GLU A 89 10.30 -9.15 -13.34
C GLU A 89 10.86 -10.10 -14.42
N ALA A 90 11.08 -11.38 -14.11
CA ALA A 90 11.65 -12.35 -15.05
C ALA A 90 10.57 -13.14 -15.82
N THR A 91 9.50 -13.56 -15.14
CA THR A 91 8.54 -14.55 -15.65
C THR A 91 7.13 -13.99 -15.87
N THR A 92 6.96 -12.68 -15.76
CA THR A 92 5.65 -12.01 -15.94
C THR A 92 5.51 -11.40 -17.32
N HIS A 93 4.32 -11.53 -17.91
CA HIS A 93 3.96 -10.80 -19.13
C HIS A 93 3.52 -9.37 -18.79
N TYR A 94 3.90 -8.39 -19.62
CA TYR A 94 3.65 -6.97 -19.37
C TYR A 94 2.16 -6.63 -19.17
N ASN A 95 1.24 -7.31 -19.87
CA ASN A 95 -0.20 -7.15 -19.63
C ASN A 95 -0.58 -7.42 -18.17
N SER A 96 -0.06 -8.50 -17.58
CA SER A 96 -0.35 -8.85 -16.19
C SER A 96 0.26 -7.86 -15.20
N ILE A 97 1.42 -7.28 -15.53
CA ILE A 97 2.05 -6.20 -14.76
C ILE A 97 1.13 -4.98 -14.77
N ILE A 98 0.63 -4.58 -15.95
CA ILE A 98 -0.29 -3.44 -16.10
C ILE A 98 -1.59 -3.68 -15.34
N ASP A 99 -2.21 -4.86 -15.49
CA ASP A 99 -3.49 -5.18 -14.86
C ASP A 99 -3.41 -5.09 -13.34
N GLN A 100 -2.37 -5.68 -12.74
CA GLN A 100 -2.23 -5.70 -11.28
C GLN A 100 -1.86 -4.31 -10.71
N HIS A 101 -1.09 -3.50 -11.45
CA HIS A 101 -0.83 -2.10 -11.07
C HIS A 101 -2.09 -1.24 -11.20
N SER A 102 -2.86 -1.45 -12.27
CA SER A 102 -4.12 -0.72 -12.50
C SER A 102 -5.15 -1.02 -11.41
N LEU A 103 -5.27 -2.29 -10.99
CA LEU A 103 -6.18 -2.70 -9.92
C LEU A 103 -5.82 -2.04 -8.58
N GLY A 104 -4.54 -2.01 -8.22
CA GLY A 104 -4.08 -1.34 -7.01
C GLY A 104 -4.29 0.18 -7.07
N ALA A 105 -3.94 0.79 -8.20
CA ALA A 105 -4.10 2.24 -8.42
C ALA A 105 -5.57 2.68 -8.38
N GLU A 106 -6.49 1.91 -8.97
CA GLU A 106 -7.92 2.17 -8.92
C GLU A 106 -8.44 2.15 -7.49
N PHE A 107 -8.10 1.10 -6.72
CA PHE A 107 -8.50 1.03 -5.32
C PHE A 107 -7.99 2.24 -4.51
N LEU A 108 -6.70 2.60 -4.67
CA LEU A 108 -6.11 3.74 -3.97
C LEU A 108 -6.80 5.06 -4.35
N ARG A 109 -7.05 5.27 -5.64
CA ARG A 109 -7.79 6.44 -6.14
C ARG A 109 -9.18 6.53 -5.53
N ASP A 110 -9.91 5.42 -5.51
CA ASP A 110 -11.30 5.41 -5.05
C ASP A 110 -11.41 5.63 -3.53
N GLN A 111 -10.43 5.17 -2.74
CA GLN A 111 -10.45 5.33 -1.28
C GLN A 111 -9.83 6.65 -0.79
N PHE A 112 -8.79 7.14 -1.45
CA PHE A 112 -7.98 8.25 -0.95
C PHE A 112 -7.87 9.44 -1.91
N GLY A 113 -8.19 9.25 -3.20
CA GLY A 113 -8.06 10.29 -4.22
C GLY A 113 -6.63 10.49 -4.69
N GLU A 114 -6.34 11.68 -5.22
CA GLU A 114 -5.07 12.00 -5.89
C GLU A 114 -3.85 11.96 -4.96
N CYS A 115 -4.04 12.15 -3.65
CA CYS A 115 -2.96 12.14 -2.67
C CYS A 115 -2.26 10.78 -2.53
N ALA A 116 -2.97 9.68 -2.84
CA ALA A 116 -2.46 8.32 -2.71
C ALA A 116 -1.86 7.78 -4.00
N ARG A 117 -1.80 8.59 -5.07
CA ARG A 117 -1.15 8.20 -6.32
C ARG A 117 0.34 7.94 -6.06
N PRO A 118 0.82 6.70 -6.26
CA PRO A 118 2.23 6.36 -6.03
C PRO A 118 3.14 7.16 -6.97
N LYS A 119 4.27 7.63 -6.46
CA LYS A 119 5.28 8.40 -7.22
C LYS A 119 6.64 7.69 -7.30
N ILE A 120 6.80 6.65 -6.49
CA ILE A 120 8.07 5.95 -6.28
C ILE A 120 7.79 4.46 -6.51
N GLY A 121 8.56 3.84 -7.38
CA GLY A 121 8.56 2.39 -7.54
C GLY A 121 9.38 1.71 -6.44
N TRP A 122 8.94 0.54 -5.99
CA TRP A 122 9.62 -0.23 -4.95
C TRP A 122 9.65 -1.72 -5.34
N GLN A 123 10.82 -2.19 -5.75
CA GLN A 123 11.07 -3.56 -6.24
C GLN A 123 12.32 -4.09 -5.53
N ILE A 124 12.18 -4.50 -4.26
CA ILE A 124 13.34 -4.89 -3.43
C ILE A 124 13.65 -6.39 -3.43
N ASP A 125 12.66 -7.22 -3.81
CA ASP A 125 12.73 -8.67 -3.70
C ASP A 125 12.55 -9.47 -5.01
N PRO A 126 12.23 -8.89 -6.19
CA PRO A 126 12.35 -9.63 -7.43
C PRO A 126 13.79 -10.06 -7.72
N PHE A 127 13.95 -11.28 -8.23
CA PHE A 127 15.27 -11.85 -8.53
C PHE A 127 15.76 -11.40 -9.92
N GLY A 128 16.26 -10.16 -9.96
CA GLY A 128 16.67 -9.47 -11.19
C GLY A 128 15.62 -8.44 -11.61
N HIS A 129 16.06 -7.44 -12.38
CA HIS A 129 15.21 -6.33 -12.81
C HIS A 129 15.09 -6.25 -14.33
N SER A 130 13.89 -5.90 -14.78
CA SER A 130 13.51 -5.73 -16.17
C SER A 130 13.49 -4.26 -16.56
N ARG A 131 13.86 -3.97 -17.81
CA ARG A 131 13.70 -2.62 -18.37
C ARG A 131 12.22 -2.28 -18.56
N GLU A 132 11.40 -3.30 -18.76
CA GLU A 132 9.96 -3.21 -18.99
C GLU A 132 9.25 -2.62 -17.78
N VAL A 133 9.51 -3.10 -16.56
CA VAL A 133 8.93 -2.51 -15.33
C VAL A 133 9.37 -1.07 -15.13
N ALA A 134 10.66 -0.77 -15.34
CA ALA A 134 11.15 0.61 -15.25
C ALA A 134 10.46 1.54 -16.27
N SER A 135 10.27 1.07 -17.50
CA SER A 135 9.56 1.80 -18.55
C SER A 135 8.09 2.02 -18.21
N LEU A 136 7.42 1.02 -17.62
CA LEU A 136 6.02 1.15 -17.18
C LEU A 136 5.91 2.17 -16.05
N PHE A 137 6.78 2.11 -15.04
CA PHE A 137 6.77 3.04 -13.90
C PHE A 137 7.00 4.49 -14.31
N ALA A 138 7.82 4.73 -15.34
CA ALA A 138 8.04 6.08 -15.86
C ALA A 138 6.80 6.67 -16.56
N GLN A 139 5.83 5.85 -16.95
CA GLN A 139 4.62 6.25 -17.67
C GLN A 139 3.35 6.27 -16.78
N LEU A 140 3.45 5.77 -15.54
CA LEU A 140 2.33 5.71 -14.60
C LEU A 140 1.95 7.08 -14.06
#